data_AF-A0A832N2R0-F1
#
_entry.id   AF-A0A832N2R0-F1
#
_cell.length_a   1.000
_cell.length_b   1.000
_cell.length_c   1.000
_cell.angle_alpha   90.00
_cell.angle_beta   90.00
_cell.angle_gamma   90.00
#
_symmetry.space_group_name_H-M   'P 1'
#
loop_
_entity.id
_entity.type
_entity.pdbx_description
1 polymer ?
#
loop_
_entity_poly.entity_id
_entity_poly.type
_entity_poly.pdbx_seq_one_letter_code
_entity_poly.pdbx_strand_id
1 'polypeptide(L)'
;MKPRFVKTLLATVLALPLAVNALELTVQQMANVTLSTATVASREAAETITVNGTLRADQQRLFRVSPVVDGLVTELKVVAQTTVRKGQVLAR
;
A
#
# COMPACT_ATOMS: atom_id res chain seq x y z
N MET A 1 -16.53 -53.43 7.70
CA MET A 1 -16.58 -52.04 8.17
C MET A 1 -16.81 -51.11 6.98
N LYS A 2 -17.83 -50.24 7.08
CA LYS A 2 -18.21 -49.21 6.09
C LYS A 2 -17.12 -48.12 5.99
N PRO A 3 -17.03 -47.42 4.85
CA PRO A 3 -17.46 -46.02 4.88
C PRO A 3 -18.36 -45.71 3.68
N ARG A 4 -19.69 -45.74 3.89
CA ARG A 4 -20.70 -45.32 2.91
C ARG A 4 -21.14 -43.86 3.06
N PHE A 5 -20.42 -43.05 3.84
CA PHE A 5 -20.91 -41.72 4.27
C PHE A 5 -20.35 -40.51 3.50
N VAL A 6 -19.31 -40.67 2.67
CA VAL A 6 -18.67 -39.50 2.03
C VAL A 6 -19.30 -39.18 0.66
N LYS A 7 -19.86 -40.18 -0.05
CA LYS A 7 -20.46 -39.97 -1.38
C LYS A 7 -21.82 -39.27 -1.36
N THR A 8 -22.48 -39.19 -0.19
CA THR A 8 -23.82 -38.61 -0.08
C THR A 8 -23.83 -37.10 0.14
N LEU A 9 -22.72 -36.50 0.61
CA LEU A 9 -22.61 -35.06 0.85
C LEU A 9 -22.25 -34.26 -0.41
N LEU A 10 -21.54 -34.87 -1.37
CA LEU A 10 -21.15 -34.18 -2.61
C LEU A 10 -22.33 -34.04 -3.59
N ALA A 11 -23.35 -34.89 -3.49
CA ALA A 11 -24.56 -34.81 -4.31
C ALA A 11 -25.59 -33.80 -3.78
N THR A 12 -25.53 -33.43 -2.49
CA THR A 12 -26.52 -32.52 -1.88
C THR A 12 -26.19 -31.04 -2.10
N VAL A 13 -24.94 -30.69 -2.40
CA VAL A 13 -24.55 -29.29 -2.68
C VAL A 13 -24.96 -28.86 -4.09
N LEU A 14 -25.22 -29.80 -5.01
CA LEU A 14 -25.67 -29.49 -6.38
C LEU A 14 -27.19 -29.24 -6.51
N ALA A 15 -27.95 -29.41 -5.43
CA ALA A 15 -29.42 -29.30 -5.41
C ALA A 15 -29.91 -28.14 -4.53
N LEU A 16 -29.05 -27.18 -4.19
CA LEU A 16 -29.54 -25.90 -3.69
C LEU A 16 -30.31 -25.23 -4.84
N PRO A 17 -31.60 -24.89 -4.67
CA PRO A 17 -32.24 -24.00 -5.60
C PRO A 17 -31.45 -22.69 -5.55
N LEU A 18 -30.68 -22.40 -6.60
CA LEU A 18 -30.25 -21.04 -6.87
C LEU A 18 -31.57 -20.27 -6.93
N ALA A 19 -31.88 -19.49 -5.91
CA ALA A 19 -32.98 -18.55 -5.97
C ALA A 19 -32.61 -17.55 -7.05
N VAL A 20 -32.97 -17.89 -8.29
CA VAL A 20 -32.78 -17.02 -9.43
C VAL A 20 -33.86 -15.95 -9.28
N ASN A 21 -33.55 -14.90 -8.53
CA ASN A 21 -34.30 -13.64 -8.62
C ASN A 21 -33.95 -12.98 -9.97
N ALA A 22 -34.25 -13.67 -11.08
CA ALA A 22 -34.08 -13.14 -12.42
C ALA A 22 -35.33 -12.37 -12.81
N LEU A 23 -35.10 -11.19 -13.38
CA LEU A 23 -36.12 -10.47 -14.12
C LEU A 23 -36.22 -11.10 -15.51
N GLU A 24 -37.32 -11.77 -15.81
CA GLU A 24 -37.60 -12.27 -17.15
C GLU A 24 -38.15 -11.14 -18.03
N LEU A 25 -37.54 -10.95 -19.20
CA LEU A 25 -37.98 -9.98 -20.19
C LEU A 25 -38.67 -10.70 -21.34
N THR A 26 -39.73 -10.09 -21.89
CA THR A 26 -40.36 -10.60 -23.12
C THR A 26 -39.45 -10.34 -24.32
N VAL A 27 -39.63 -11.13 -25.39
CA VAL A 27 -38.84 -10.99 -26.63
C VAL A 27 -38.95 -9.58 -27.23
N GLN A 28 -40.12 -8.95 -27.09
CA GLN A 28 -40.37 -7.57 -27.54
C GLN A 28 -39.60 -6.53 -26.71
N GLN A 29 -39.45 -6.77 -25.40
CA GLN A 29 -38.65 -5.92 -24.52
C GLN A 29 -37.16 -6.10 -24.81
N MET A 30 -36.68 -7.32 -25.06
CA MET A 30 -35.30 -7.55 -25.48
C MET A 30 -34.98 -6.90 -26.83
N ALA A 31 -35.92 -6.85 -27.77
CA ALA A 31 -35.73 -6.23 -29.07
C ALA A 31 -35.67 -4.69 -29.02
N ASN A 32 -36.30 -4.07 -28.02
CA ASN A 32 -36.38 -2.62 -27.89
C ASN A 32 -35.40 -2.05 -26.85
N VAL A 33 -34.82 -2.88 -25.98
CA VAL A 33 -33.89 -2.47 -24.94
C VAL A 33 -32.45 -2.73 -25.38
N THR A 34 -31.61 -1.71 -25.28
CA THR A 34 -30.16 -1.81 -25.49
C THR A 34 -29.46 -2.28 -24.21
N LEU A 35 -29.42 -3.59 -24.00
CA LEU A 35 -28.67 -4.18 -22.89
C LEU A 35 -27.22 -4.42 -23.29
N SER A 36 -26.28 -3.88 -22.51
CA SER A 36 -24.85 -4.18 -22.61
C SER A 36 -24.46 -5.10 -21.47
N THR A 37 -23.95 -6.29 -21.79
CA THR A 37 -23.45 -7.26 -20.81
C THR A 37 -21.93 -7.41 -20.93
N ALA A 38 -21.28 -7.66 -19.80
CA ALA A 38 -19.85 -7.96 -19.76
C ALA A 38 -19.63 -9.18 -18.87
N THR A 39 -18.66 -10.02 -19.24
CA THR A 39 -18.26 -11.17 -18.44
C THR A 39 -17.39 -10.70 -17.28
N VAL A 40 -17.68 -11.20 -16.07
CA VAL A 40 -16.85 -10.92 -14.89
C VAL A 40 -15.54 -11.68 -15.03
N ALA A 41 -14.42 -10.96 -15.07
CA ALA A 41 -13.08 -11.52 -15.10
C ALA A 41 -12.33 -11.12 -13.82
N SER A 42 -11.65 -12.08 -13.20
CA SER A 42 -10.72 -11.80 -12.11
C SER A 42 -9.45 -11.19 -12.69
N ARG A 43 -9.00 -10.07 -12.12
CA ARG A 43 -7.72 -9.44 -12.46
C ARG A 43 -7.05 -8.93 -11.20
N GLU A 44 -5.73 -8.94 -11.20
CA GLU A 44 -4.96 -8.30 -10.14
C GLU A 44 -5.12 -6.78 -10.26
N ALA A 45 -5.43 -6.12 -9.14
CA ALA A 45 -5.62 -4.68 -9.10
C ALA A 45 -4.25 -3.99 -9.08
N ALA A 46 -3.83 -3.45 -10.22
CA ALA A 46 -2.63 -2.62 -10.32
C ALA A 46 -2.94 -1.18 -9.91
N GLU A 47 -3.20 -0.95 -8.63
CA GLU A 47 -3.39 0.40 -8.10
C GLU A 47 -2.05 1.11 -7.98
N THR A 48 -1.96 2.32 -8.56
CA THR A 48 -0.78 3.17 -8.39
C THR A 48 -1.00 4.12 -7.23
N ILE A 49 -0.20 3.99 -6.17
CA ILE A 49 -0.22 4.90 -5.04
C ILE A 49 0.93 5.90 -5.20
N THR A 50 0.61 7.18 -5.29
CA THR A 50 1.60 8.26 -5.28
C THR A 50 1.68 8.85 -3.88
N VAL A 51 2.90 8.92 -3.32
CA VAL A 51 3.13 9.44 -1.97
C VAL A 51 4.18 10.55 -2.01
N ASN A 52 3.86 11.67 -1.37
CA ASN A 52 4.82 12.75 -1.16
C ASN A 52 5.71 12.46 0.05
N GLY A 53 7.01 12.71 -0.08
CA GLY A 53 8.00 12.53 0.99
C GLY A 53 8.77 13.81 1.29
N THR A 54 9.41 13.85 2.47
CA THR A 54 10.37 14.91 2.81
C THR A 54 11.76 14.32 2.98
N LEU A 55 12.77 14.97 2.41
CA LEU A 55 14.17 14.61 2.64
C LEU A 55 14.60 15.18 3.99
N ARG A 56 15.09 14.30 4.87
CA ARG A 56 15.61 14.66 6.19
C ARG A 56 17.01 14.10 6.34
N ALA A 57 17.82 14.75 7.18
CA ALA A 57 19.11 14.20 7.56
C ALA A 57 18.91 12.86 8.27
N ASP A 58 19.81 11.91 7.99
CA ASP A 58 19.87 10.64 8.71
C ASP A 58 20.13 10.90 10.20
N GLN A 59 19.16 10.56 11.04
CA GLN A 59 19.23 10.78 12.49
C GLN A 59 20.36 10.00 13.15
N GLN A 60 20.76 8.86 12.59
CA GLN A 60 21.88 8.06 13.12
C GLN A 60 23.25 8.68 12.82
N ARG A 61 23.29 9.67 11.91
CA ARG A 61 24.51 10.37 11.48
C ARG A 61 24.49 11.85 11.83
N LEU A 62 23.55 12.27 12.68
CA LEU A 62 23.43 13.64 13.14
C LEU A 62 24.21 13.83 14.46
N PHE A 63 25.12 14.81 14.48
CA PHE A 63 25.95 15.10 15.63
C PHE A 63 25.74 16.53 16.10
N ARG A 64 25.59 16.70 17.42
CA ARG A 64 25.65 18.01 18.08
C ARG A 64 26.99 18.11 18.79
N VAL A 65 27.77 19.12 18.46
CA VAL A 65 29.11 19.33 19.01
C VAL A 65 29.02 20.43 20.06
N SER A 66 29.52 20.14 21.25
CA SER A 66 29.63 21.07 22.36
C SER A 66 31.07 21.06 22.89
N PRO A 67 31.57 22.19 23.45
CA PRO A 67 32.87 22.21 24.09
C PRO A 67 32.88 21.30 25.33
N VAL A 68 34.03 20.69 25.61
CA VAL A 68 34.22 19.80 26.78
C VAL A 68 34.45 20.62 28.05
N VAL A 69 35.05 21.81 27.92
CA VAL A 69 35.34 22.74 29.00
C VAL A 69 34.84 24.12 28.62
N ASP A 70 34.44 24.89 29.63
CA ASP A 70 33.99 26.26 29.43
C ASP A 70 35.14 27.17 29.00
N GLY A 71 34.82 28.18 28.19
CA GLY A 71 35.79 29.13 27.64
C GLY A 71 35.14 30.17 26.74
N LEU A 72 35.95 31.12 26.26
CA LEU A 72 35.53 32.14 25.31
C LEU A 72 35.92 31.73 23.89
N VAL A 73 34.95 31.73 22.96
CA VAL A 73 35.23 31.53 21.54
C VAL A 73 35.91 32.78 20.99
N THR A 74 37.13 32.61 20.52
CA THR A 74 37.97 33.65 19.89
C THR A 74 37.76 33.73 18.39
N GLU A 75 37.46 32.60 17.73
CA GLU A 75 37.35 32.53 16.27
C GLU A 75 36.28 31.51 15.85
N LEU A 76 35.37 31.92 14.95
CA LEU A 76 34.46 31.01 14.24
C LEU A 76 35.04 30.67 12.87
N LYS A 77 35.28 29.38 12.61
CA LYS A 77 35.85 28.91 11.33
C LYS A 77 34.79 28.40 10.36
N VAL A 78 33.63 28.02 10.87
CA VAL A 78 32.54 27.44 10.10
C VAL A 78 31.23 28.10 10.55
N VAL A 79 30.39 28.46 9.57
CA VAL A 79 29.05 29.01 9.81
C VAL A 79 27.96 28.06 9.34
N ALA A 80 26.71 28.34 9.69
CA ALA A 80 25.57 27.51 9.32
C ALA A 80 25.55 27.20 7.81
N GLN A 81 25.07 25.99 7.46
CA GLN A 81 24.96 25.48 6.07
C GLN A 81 26.30 25.26 5.35
N THR A 82 27.44 25.50 6.00
CA THR A 82 28.74 25.14 5.45
C THR A 82 28.92 23.62 5.47
N THR A 83 29.36 23.05 4.36
CA THR A 83 29.72 21.62 4.32
C THR A 83 31.05 21.41 5.06
N VAL A 84 31.08 20.41 5.95
CA VAL A 84 32.25 20.08 6.77
C VAL A 84 32.68 18.63 6.59
N ARG A 85 33.93 18.33 6.91
CA ARG A 85 34.49 16.97 6.93
C ARG A 85 34.82 16.53 8.35
N LYS A 86 34.84 15.22 8.58
CA LYS A 86 35.26 14.63 9.87
C LYS A 86 36.66 15.15 10.23
N GLY A 87 36.81 15.64 11.47
CA GLY A 87 38.08 16.18 11.98
C GLY A 87 38.34 17.66 11.67
N GLN A 88 37.47 18.33 10.92
CA GLN A 88 37.58 19.76 10.67
C GLN A 88 37.30 20.57 11.94
N VAL A 89 38.14 21.58 12.22
CA VAL A 89 37.98 22.49 13.35
C VAL A 89 36.86 23.50 13.04
N LEU A 90 35.85 23.57 13.91
CA LEU A 90 34.67 24.42 13.72
C LEU A 90 34.83 25.83 14.32
N ALA A 91 35.49 25.92 15.47
CA ALA A 91 35.74 27.15 16.21
C ALA A 91 36.99 27.00 17.09
N ARG A 92 37.54 28.12 17.58
CA ARG A 92 38.60 28.19 18.58
C ARG A 92 38.22 29.11 19.72
#